data_AF-A0A0S3TH05-F1
#
_entry.id   AF-A0A0S3TH05-F1
#
_cell.length_a   1.000
_cell.length_b   1.000
_cell.length_c   1.000
_cell.angle_alpha   90.00
_cell.angle_beta   90.00
_cell.angle_gamma   90.00
#
_symmetry.space_group_name_H-M   'P 1'
#
loop_
_entity.id
_entity.type
_entity.pdbx_description
1 polymer ?
#
loop_
_entity_poly.entity_id
_entity_poly.type
_entity_poly.pdbx_seq_one_letter_code
_entity_poly.pdbx_strand_id
1 'polypeptide(L)'
;MNRKRLSQISLSGFGLLLFALSLWTINNELRQHNLSDVLRSLTEIPSNRLFIAIGCSIGGYLVLTSYDFLAFRYIRHSLPPNAIIFTAFISHAISNSVGFALFTGGAIRYRLYSNWGVSVGAIAQVIAFENLSFWLGLFAVSGIIFLLEPLTIPTLLNLPFVSVHPIGVIFLLLVGAYLLGSYFYHQTLVFVDRHFLSLPFDFP
;
A
#
# COMPACT_ATOMS: atom_id res chain seq x y z
N MET A 1 -5.97 34.99 -4.42
CA MET A 1 -6.48 33.70 -3.89
C MET A 1 -5.48 32.61 -4.24
N ASN A 2 -4.94 31.90 -3.25
CA ASN A 2 -3.65 31.17 -3.35
C ASN A 2 -3.80 29.80 -4.06
N ARG A 3 -3.01 29.53 -5.12
CA ARG A 3 -3.10 28.30 -5.96
C ARG A 3 -3.07 26.99 -5.15
N LYS A 4 -2.33 26.96 -4.03
CA LYS A 4 -2.27 25.81 -3.12
C LYS A 4 -3.64 25.49 -2.47
N ARG A 5 -4.38 26.52 -2.02
CA ARG A 5 -5.74 26.36 -1.48
C ARG A 5 -6.73 25.87 -2.54
N LEU A 6 -6.62 26.35 -3.78
CA LEU A 6 -7.46 25.89 -4.89
C LEU A 6 -7.25 24.40 -5.19
N SER A 7 -5.99 23.93 -5.22
CA SER A 7 -5.69 22.51 -5.45
C SER A 7 -6.16 21.61 -4.30
N GLN A 8 -6.10 22.12 -3.06
CA GLN A 8 -6.50 21.36 -1.87
C GLN A 8 -8.03 21.22 -1.78
N ILE A 9 -8.77 22.28 -2.11
CA ILE A 9 -10.24 22.25 -2.22
C ILE A 9 -10.68 21.36 -3.39
N SER A 10 -9.96 21.40 -4.52
CA SER A 10 -10.23 20.53 -5.67
C SER A 10 -10.02 19.04 -5.33
N LEU A 11 -8.97 18.71 -4.56
CA LEU A 11 -8.66 17.33 -4.17
C LEU A 11 -9.69 16.79 -3.17
N SER A 12 -10.07 17.57 -2.16
CA SER A 12 -11.13 17.19 -1.21
C SER A 12 -12.50 17.11 -1.87
N GLY A 13 -12.81 18.02 -2.80
CA GLY A 13 -14.05 18.00 -3.57
C GLY A 13 -14.16 16.76 -4.46
N PHE A 14 -13.06 16.34 -5.09
CA PHE A 14 -13.02 15.11 -5.86
C PHE A 14 -13.25 13.86 -4.99
N GLY A 15 -12.61 13.79 -3.81
CA GLY A 15 -12.84 12.71 -2.85
C GLY A 15 -14.30 12.62 -2.38
N LEU A 16 -14.92 13.75 -2.07
CA LEU A 16 -16.34 13.82 -1.71
C LEU A 16 -17.25 13.39 -2.85
N LEU A 17 -16.93 13.78 -4.09
CA LEU A 17 -17.69 13.37 -5.27
C LEU A 17 -17.61 11.84 -5.48
N LEU A 18 -16.42 11.25 -5.40
CA LEU A 18 -16.27 9.79 -5.49
C LEU A 18 -17.01 9.07 -4.36
N PHE A 19 -16.97 9.59 -3.14
CA PHE A 19 -17.70 9.04 -2.01
C PHE A 19 -19.22 9.10 -2.23
N ALA A 20 -19.74 10.25 -2.69
CA ALA A 20 -21.15 10.41 -3.02
C ALA A 20 -21.59 9.47 -4.16
N LEU A 21 -20.76 9.32 -5.20
CA LEU A 21 -21.01 8.40 -6.30
C LEU A 21 -21.02 6.93 -5.84
N SER A 22 -20.10 6.56 -4.96
CA SER A 22 -20.06 5.24 -4.34
C SER A 22 -21.32 4.96 -3.52
N LEU A 23 -21.72 5.90 -2.64
CA LEU A 23 -22.96 5.77 -1.87
C LEU A 23 -24.20 5.68 -2.76
N TRP A 24 -24.25 6.48 -3.83
CA TRP A 24 -25.34 6.44 -4.81
C TRP A 24 -25.40 5.08 -5.51
N THR A 25 -24.25 4.54 -5.94
CA THR A 25 -24.15 3.22 -6.59
C THR A 25 -24.56 2.10 -5.64
N ILE A 26 -24.03 2.11 -4.41
CA ILE A 26 -24.37 1.14 -3.36
C ILE A 26 -25.88 1.20 -3.06
N ASN A 27 -26.46 2.39 -2.94
CA ASN A 27 -27.90 2.56 -2.72
C ASN A 27 -28.73 2.07 -3.91
N ASN A 28 -28.26 2.25 -5.14
CA ASN A 28 -28.95 1.77 -6.34
C ASN A 28 -28.96 0.23 -6.43
N GLU A 29 -27.84 -0.41 -6.11
CA GLU A 29 -27.73 -1.87 -6.04
C GLU A 29 -28.51 -2.44 -4.85
N LEU A 30 -28.42 -1.83 -3.67
CA LEU A 30 -29.16 -2.25 -2.47
C LEU A 30 -30.67 -2.04 -2.63
N ARG A 31 -31.15 -1.11 -3.45
CA ARG A 31 -32.60 -1.00 -3.71
C ARG A 31 -33.17 -2.24 -4.40
N GLN A 32 -32.33 -3.03 -5.08
CA GLN A 32 -32.73 -4.27 -5.74
C GLN A 32 -32.69 -5.48 -4.78
N HIS A 33 -32.14 -5.32 -3.57
CA HIS A 33 -31.97 -6.40 -2.58
C HIS A 33 -32.52 -5.99 -1.20
N ASN A 34 -33.36 -6.82 -0.57
CA ASN A 34 -33.82 -6.50 0.78
C ASN A 34 -32.66 -6.61 1.78
N LEU A 35 -32.57 -5.68 2.74
CA LEU A 35 -31.57 -5.73 3.82
C LEU A 35 -31.64 -7.05 4.61
N SER A 36 -32.83 -7.64 4.73
CA SER A 36 -33.06 -8.97 5.32
C SER A 36 -32.32 -10.08 4.57
N ASP A 37 -32.25 -10.01 3.24
CA ASP A 37 -31.56 -11.01 2.42
C ASP A 37 -30.04 -10.93 2.60
N VAL A 38 -29.51 -9.71 2.79
CA VAL A 38 -28.08 -9.47 3.10
C VAL A 38 -27.73 -10.05 4.48
N LEU A 39 -28.53 -9.75 5.50
CA LEU A 39 -28.32 -10.27 6.85
C LEU A 39 -28.43 -11.80 6.89
N ARG A 40 -29.39 -12.37 6.17
CA ARG A 40 -29.54 -13.82 6.03
C ARG A 40 -28.32 -14.44 5.35
N SER A 41 -27.84 -13.85 4.27
CA SER A 41 -26.64 -14.30 3.56
C SER A 41 -25.40 -14.29 4.47
N LEU A 42 -25.28 -13.31 5.37
CA LEU A 42 -24.19 -13.25 6.36
C LEU A 42 -24.29 -14.41 7.38
N THR A 43 -25.50 -14.77 7.81
CA THR A 43 -25.70 -15.91 8.73
C THR A 43 -25.51 -17.27 8.07
N GLU A 44 -25.66 -17.35 6.75
CA GLU A 44 -25.47 -18.57 5.95
C GLU A 44 -24.00 -18.82 5.60
N ILE A 45 -23.07 -17.89 5.90
CA ILE A 45 -21.63 -18.10 5.68
C ILE A 45 -21.13 -19.20 6.63
N PRO A 46 -20.62 -20.33 6.11
CA PRO A 46 -20.15 -21.42 6.96
C PRO A 46 -18.90 -20.98 7.75
N SER A 47 -18.85 -21.35 9.03
CA SER A 47 -17.75 -20.96 9.94
C SER A 47 -16.36 -21.33 9.41
N ASN A 48 -16.23 -22.42 8.65
CA ASN A 48 -14.98 -22.81 8.02
C ASN A 48 -14.44 -21.72 7.05
N ARG A 49 -15.31 -21.09 6.27
CA ARG A 49 -14.91 -19.99 5.37
C ARG A 49 -14.48 -18.75 6.15
N LEU A 50 -15.11 -18.48 7.29
CA LEU A 50 -14.71 -17.39 8.18
C LEU A 50 -13.31 -17.61 8.75
N PHE A 51 -13.00 -18.82 9.22
CA PHE A 51 -11.66 -19.15 9.72
C PHE A 51 -10.59 -19.04 8.63
N ILE A 52 -10.88 -19.49 7.41
CA ILE A 52 -9.97 -19.33 6.26
C ILE A 52 -9.75 -17.85 5.96
N ALA A 53 -10.81 -17.03 5.92
CA ALA A 53 -10.70 -15.59 5.65
C ALA A 53 -9.87 -14.87 6.73
N ILE A 54 -10.07 -15.21 8.01
CA ILE A 54 -9.25 -14.70 9.12
C ILE A 54 -7.80 -15.13 8.96
N GLY A 55 -7.55 -16.40 8.65
CA GLY A 55 -6.20 -16.93 8.41
C GLY A 55 -5.49 -16.23 7.26
N CYS A 56 -6.18 -16.02 6.13
CA CYS A 56 -5.65 -15.25 5.00
C CYS A 56 -5.36 -13.80 5.38
N SER A 57 -6.23 -13.17 6.18
CA SER A 57 -6.01 -11.81 6.66
C SER A 57 -4.77 -11.72 7.55
N ILE A 58 -4.62 -12.63 8.50
CA ILE A 58 -3.42 -12.73 9.35
C ILE A 58 -2.17 -12.95 8.50
N GLY A 59 -2.22 -13.88 7.54
CA GLY A 59 -1.13 -14.11 6.59
C GLY A 59 -0.74 -12.85 5.81
N GLY A 60 -1.73 -12.09 5.33
CA GLY A 60 -1.50 -10.81 4.67
C GLY A 60 -0.77 -9.80 5.57
N TYR A 61 -1.22 -9.62 6.81
CA TYR A 61 -0.54 -8.73 7.78
C TYR A 61 0.86 -9.21 8.15
N LEU A 62 1.11 -10.53 8.19
CA LEU A 62 2.44 -11.09 8.42
C LEU A 62 3.39 -10.81 7.24
N VAL A 63 2.91 -10.96 6.00
CA VAL A 63 3.69 -10.61 4.80
C VAL A 63 4.02 -9.11 4.79
N LEU A 64 3.02 -8.26 5.07
CA LEU A 64 3.20 -6.82 5.17
C LEU A 64 4.23 -6.44 6.25
N THR A 65 4.13 -7.04 7.44
CA THR A 65 5.11 -6.84 8.52
C THR A 65 6.52 -7.32 8.14
N SER A 66 6.61 -8.38 7.33
CA SER A 66 7.89 -8.91 6.85
C SER A 66 8.60 -7.93 5.90
N TYR A 67 7.87 -7.03 5.23
CA TYR A 67 8.49 -5.96 4.42
C TYR A 67 9.28 -4.98 5.28
N ASP A 68 8.76 -4.55 6.44
CA ASP A 68 9.51 -3.69 7.36
C ASP A 68 10.79 -4.39 7.84
N PHE A 69 10.73 -5.70 8.15
CA PHE A 69 11.94 -6.48 8.48
C PHE A 69 12.98 -6.49 7.36
N LEU A 70 12.55 -6.72 6.12
CA LEU A 70 13.42 -6.74 4.96
C LEU A 70 14.00 -5.34 4.69
N ALA A 71 13.21 -4.29 4.89
CA ALA A 71 13.64 -2.92 4.76
C ALA A 71 14.71 -2.54 5.80
N PHE A 72 14.51 -2.88 7.08
CA PHE A 72 15.52 -2.67 8.14
C PHE A 72 16.81 -3.45 7.86
N ARG A 73 16.69 -4.67 7.32
CA ARG A 73 17.85 -5.45 6.87
C ARG A 73 18.57 -4.79 5.70
N TYR A 74 17.83 -4.24 4.73
CA TYR A 74 18.37 -3.56 3.56
C TYR A 74 19.17 -2.31 3.93
N ILE A 75 18.64 -1.47 4.83
CA ILE A 75 19.32 -0.25 5.30
C ILE A 75 20.40 -0.52 6.35
N ARG A 76 20.62 -1.79 6.73
CA ARG A 76 21.59 -2.24 7.76
C ARG A 76 21.40 -1.54 9.11
N HIS A 77 20.15 -1.26 9.49
CA HIS A 77 19.81 -0.67 10.77
C HIS A 77 19.18 -1.71 11.69
N SER A 78 19.71 -1.84 12.91
CA SER A 78 19.26 -2.83 13.89
C SER A 78 18.19 -2.23 14.79
N LEU A 79 16.99 -2.79 14.76
CA LEU A 79 15.89 -2.43 15.65
C LEU A 79 15.33 -3.71 16.31
N PRO A 80 14.90 -3.68 17.58
CA PRO A 80 14.29 -4.84 18.21
C PRO A 80 13.11 -5.38 17.37
N PRO A 81 13.01 -6.69 17.15
CA PRO A 81 11.99 -7.26 16.28
C PRO A 81 10.56 -6.94 16.76
N ASN A 82 10.35 -6.85 18.07
CA ASN A 82 9.06 -6.48 18.66
C ASN A 82 8.65 -5.04 18.30
N ALA A 83 9.60 -4.12 18.22
CA ALA A 83 9.34 -2.73 17.83
C ALA A 83 8.97 -2.64 16.34
N ILE A 84 9.61 -3.45 15.49
CA ILE A 84 9.25 -3.57 14.06
C ILE A 84 7.83 -4.11 13.92
N ILE A 85 7.52 -5.25 14.54
CA ILE A 85 6.20 -5.90 14.45
C ILE A 85 5.10 -4.97 14.94
N PHE A 86 5.26 -4.38 16.12
CA PHE A 86 4.26 -3.50 16.71
C PHE A 86 4.00 -2.28 15.82
N THR A 87 5.07 -1.63 15.35
CA THR A 87 4.96 -0.43 14.52
C THR A 87 4.34 -0.73 13.16
N ALA A 88 4.80 -1.79 12.49
CA ALA A 88 4.30 -2.20 11.18
C ALA A 88 2.82 -2.62 11.26
N PHE A 89 2.45 -3.41 12.27
CA PHE A 89 1.07 -3.86 12.46
C PHE A 89 0.11 -2.68 12.66
N ILE A 90 0.43 -1.75 13.56
CA ILE A 90 -0.42 -0.57 13.81
C ILE A 90 -0.49 0.33 12.57
N SER A 91 0.66 0.57 11.92
CA SER A 91 0.72 1.35 10.69
C SER A 91 -0.19 0.77 9.61
N HIS A 92 -0.09 -0.54 9.35
CA HIS A 92 -0.90 -1.21 8.34
C HIS A 92 -2.38 -1.29 8.70
N ALA A 93 -2.72 -1.59 9.95
CA ALA A 93 -4.10 -1.67 10.40
C ALA A 93 -4.84 -0.33 10.23
N ILE A 94 -4.18 0.78 10.61
CA ILE A 94 -4.75 2.13 10.47
C ILE A 94 -4.77 2.54 9.00
N SER A 95 -3.70 2.27 8.25
CA SER A 95 -3.63 2.61 6.82
C SER A 95 -4.73 1.95 5.99
N ASN A 96 -5.01 0.67 6.27
CA ASN A 96 -6.05 -0.09 5.57
C ASN A 96 -7.47 0.35 5.97
N SER A 97 -7.67 0.91 7.16
CA SER A 97 -8.99 1.31 7.65
C SER A 97 -9.36 2.75 7.32
N VAL A 98 -8.40 3.68 7.41
CA VAL A 98 -8.64 5.12 7.27
C VAL A 98 -8.44 5.60 5.82
N GLY A 99 -7.71 4.83 5.01
CA GLY A 99 -7.28 5.26 3.69
C GLY A 99 -6.09 6.24 3.75
N PHE A 100 -5.69 6.75 2.59
CA PHE A 100 -4.48 7.59 2.44
C PHE A 100 -3.22 6.93 3.05
N ALA A 101 -3.05 5.63 2.83
CA ALA A 101 -2.05 4.77 3.48
C ALA A 101 -0.64 5.36 3.53
N LEU A 102 -0.21 6.05 2.46
CA LEU A 102 1.11 6.70 2.41
C LEU A 102 1.26 7.81 3.47
N PHE A 103 0.20 8.61 3.72
CA PHE A 103 0.21 9.69 4.69
C PHE A 103 -0.08 9.19 6.10
N THR A 104 -1.09 8.33 6.26
CA THR A 104 -1.53 7.84 7.58
C THR A 104 -0.53 6.82 8.13
N GLY A 105 -0.18 5.79 7.37
CA GLY A 105 0.82 4.79 7.75
C GLY A 105 2.23 5.36 7.83
N GLY A 106 2.62 6.18 6.86
CA GLY A 106 3.91 6.87 6.87
C GLY A 106 4.11 7.73 8.11
N ALA A 107 3.09 8.49 8.52
CA ALA A 107 3.15 9.30 9.74
C ALA A 107 3.23 8.46 11.03
N ILE A 108 2.52 7.32 11.08
CA ILE A 108 2.59 6.40 12.23
C ILE A 108 3.99 5.79 12.34
N ARG A 109 4.54 5.27 11.23
CA ARG A 109 5.92 4.77 11.18
C ARG A 109 6.91 5.84 11.57
N TYR A 110 6.75 7.05 11.04
CA TYR A 110 7.57 8.20 11.41
C TYR A 110 7.58 8.42 12.91
N ARG A 111 6.40 8.54 13.53
CA ARG A 111 6.28 8.80 14.97
C ARG A 111 6.83 7.66 15.82
N LEU A 112 6.42 6.42 15.54
CA LEU A 112 6.81 5.27 16.34
C LEU A 112 8.29 4.96 16.18
N TYR A 113 8.82 4.88 14.95
CA TYR A 113 10.25 4.62 14.75
C TYR A 113 11.14 5.75 15.24
N SER A 114 10.71 7.01 15.18
CA SER A 114 11.47 8.12 15.79
C SER A 114 11.55 7.97 17.32
N ASN A 115 10.47 7.51 17.97
CA ASN A 115 10.50 7.22 19.41
C ASN A 115 11.46 6.07 19.76
N TRP A 116 11.71 5.17 18.81
CA TRP A 116 12.72 4.10 18.94
C TRP A 116 14.13 4.53 18.51
N GLY A 117 14.36 5.82 18.22
CA GLY A 117 15.67 6.37 17.88
C GLY A 117 16.09 6.20 16.41
N VAL A 118 15.18 5.78 15.53
CA VAL A 118 15.47 5.64 14.09
C VAL A 118 15.49 7.02 13.44
N SER A 119 16.51 7.30 12.61
CA SER A 119 16.61 8.59 11.92
C SER A 119 15.52 8.76 10.85
N VAL A 120 15.12 10.01 10.61
CA VAL A 120 14.12 10.35 9.59
C VAL A 120 14.49 9.80 8.20
N GLY A 121 15.77 9.86 7.83
CA GLY A 121 16.27 9.33 6.56
C GLY A 121 16.11 7.80 6.46
N ALA A 122 16.42 7.08 7.53
CA ALA A 122 16.23 5.62 7.58
C ALA A 122 14.74 5.26 7.49
N ILE A 123 13.85 5.98 8.18
CA ILE A 123 12.40 5.75 8.10
C ILE A 123 11.88 5.99 6.68
N ALA A 124 12.33 7.06 6.01
CA ALA A 124 11.95 7.34 4.64
C ALA A 124 12.38 6.22 3.68
N GLN A 125 13.58 5.67 3.87
CA GLN A 125 14.06 4.51 3.10
C GLN A 125 13.21 3.26 3.36
N VAL A 126 12.78 3.01 4.61
CA VAL A 126 11.86 1.91 4.94
C VAL A 126 10.53 2.06 4.21
N ILE A 127 9.90 3.23 4.30
CA ILE A 127 8.62 3.52 3.65
C ILE A 127 8.75 3.38 2.13
N ALA A 128 9.83 3.89 1.54
CA ALA A 128 10.08 3.80 0.10
C ALA A 128 10.26 2.34 -0.34
N PHE A 129 11.06 1.56 0.39
CA PHE A 129 11.31 0.14 0.11
C PHE A 129 10.02 -0.68 0.15
N GLU A 130 9.21 -0.48 1.18
CA GLU A 130 7.93 -1.16 1.37
C GLU A 130 6.94 -0.83 0.25
N ASN A 131 6.75 0.47 -0.06
CA ASN A 131 5.83 0.89 -1.12
C ASN A 131 6.28 0.34 -2.48
N LEU A 132 7.56 0.44 -2.78
CA LEU A 132 8.11 -0.06 -4.03
C LEU A 132 7.94 -1.58 -4.15
N SER A 133 8.21 -2.33 -3.07
CA SER A 133 8.03 -3.78 -3.03
C SER A 133 6.56 -4.18 -3.21
N PHE A 134 5.65 -3.47 -2.55
CA PHE A 134 4.21 -3.67 -2.68
C PHE A 134 3.73 -3.45 -4.12
N TRP A 135 4.08 -2.30 -4.73
CA TRP A 135 3.65 -1.98 -6.09
C TRP A 135 4.25 -2.92 -7.13
N LEU A 136 5.51 -3.33 -6.97
CA LEU A 136 6.11 -4.34 -7.83
C LEU A 136 5.41 -5.68 -7.72
N GLY A 137 5.10 -6.13 -6.50
CA GLY A 137 4.33 -7.36 -6.28
C GLY A 137 2.94 -7.27 -6.90
N LEU A 138 2.26 -6.14 -6.72
CA LEU A 138 0.95 -5.89 -7.32
C LEU A 138 1.01 -5.93 -8.85
N PHE A 139 1.94 -5.22 -9.48
CA PHE A 139 2.10 -5.23 -10.93
C PHE A 139 2.51 -6.61 -11.47
N ALA A 140 3.37 -7.34 -10.75
CA ALA A 140 3.76 -8.69 -11.16
C ALA A 140 2.54 -9.63 -11.16
N VAL A 141 1.79 -9.68 -10.05
CA VAL A 141 0.63 -10.56 -9.91
C VAL A 141 -0.50 -10.14 -10.86
N SER A 142 -0.87 -8.85 -10.88
CA SER A 142 -1.89 -8.36 -11.80
C SER A 142 -1.49 -8.54 -13.26
N GLY A 143 -0.22 -8.35 -13.60
CA GLY A 143 0.32 -8.56 -14.94
C GLY A 143 0.16 -10.00 -15.40
N ILE A 144 0.52 -10.97 -14.54
CA ILE A 144 0.33 -12.40 -14.82
C ILE A 144 -1.16 -12.73 -14.97
N ILE A 145 -2.00 -12.30 -14.03
CA ILE A 145 -3.44 -12.59 -14.06
C ILE A 145 -4.09 -12.05 -15.33
N PHE A 146 -3.80 -10.80 -15.72
CA PHE A 146 -4.39 -10.19 -16.91
C PHE A 146 -3.95 -10.83 -18.24
N LEU A 147 -2.84 -11.57 -18.24
CA LEU A 147 -2.41 -12.36 -19.40
C LEU A 147 -3.01 -13.77 -19.41
N LEU A 148 -3.20 -14.38 -18.24
CA LEU A 148 -3.76 -15.74 -18.14
C LEU A 148 -5.29 -15.74 -18.26
N GLU A 149 -5.94 -14.70 -17.74
CA GLU A 149 -7.40 -14.60 -17.68
C GLU A 149 -7.87 -13.32 -18.39
N PRO A 150 -8.45 -13.43 -19.60
CA PRO A 150 -9.04 -12.30 -20.31
C PRO A 150 -10.30 -11.85 -19.56
N LEU A 151 -10.14 -10.98 -18.56
CA LEU A 151 -11.26 -10.25 -17.99
C LEU A 151 -11.86 -9.39 -19.11
N THR A 152 -13.09 -9.73 -19.53
CA THR A 152 -13.84 -8.95 -20.51
C THR A 152 -14.16 -7.60 -19.90
N ILE A 153 -13.64 -6.54 -20.51
CA ILE A 153 -13.95 -5.17 -20.09
C ILE A 153 -15.43 -4.93 -20.40
N PRO A 154 -16.24 -4.44 -19.44
CA PRO A 154 -17.63 -4.10 -19.70
C PRO A 154 -17.74 -3.15 -20.90
N THR A 155 -18.63 -3.45 -21.84
CA THR A 155 -18.85 -2.65 -23.07
C THR A 155 -19.20 -1.19 -22.79
N LEU A 156 -19.67 -0.88 -21.58
CA LEU A 156 -19.91 0.47 -21.06
C LEU A 156 -18.66 1.36 -21.05
N LEU A 157 -17.45 0.80 -20.97
CA LEU A 157 -16.23 1.60 -20.85
C LEU A 157 -15.70 2.15 -22.19
N ASN A 158 -16.24 1.70 -23.34
CA ASN A 158 -15.85 2.14 -24.69
C ASN A 158 -14.33 2.32 -24.89
N LEU A 159 -13.51 1.44 -24.28
CA LEU A 159 -12.07 1.47 -24.45
C LEU A 159 -11.68 0.91 -25.82
N PRO A 160 -10.60 1.43 -26.45
CA PRO A 160 -10.13 0.94 -27.77
C PRO A 160 -9.55 -0.49 -27.73
N PHE A 161 -9.55 -1.14 -26.55
CA PHE A 161 -9.06 -2.49 -26.34
C PHE A 161 -10.19 -3.37 -25.81
N VAL A 162 -10.40 -4.52 -26.46
CA VAL A 162 -11.45 -5.49 -26.12
C VAL A 162 -11.08 -6.34 -24.88
N SER A 163 -9.80 -6.31 -24.46
CA SER A 163 -9.28 -7.16 -23.38
C SER A 163 -8.29 -6.41 -22.49
N VAL A 164 -8.16 -6.85 -21.23
CA VAL A 164 -7.18 -6.35 -20.24
C VAL A 164 -5.72 -6.75 -20.55
N HIS A 165 -5.49 -7.59 -21.56
CA HIS A 165 -4.16 -8.10 -21.94
C HIS A 165 -3.09 -7.00 -22.12
N PRO A 166 -3.34 -5.89 -22.83
CA PRO A 166 -2.32 -4.84 -23.00
C PRO A 166 -1.88 -4.22 -21.66
N ILE A 167 -2.80 -4.11 -20.70
CA ILE A 167 -2.50 -3.62 -19.35
C ILE A 167 -1.60 -4.61 -18.62
N GLY A 168 -1.88 -5.92 -18.76
CA GLY A 168 -1.02 -6.98 -18.23
C GLY A 168 0.41 -6.91 -18.75
N VAL A 169 0.58 -6.71 -20.07
CA VAL A 169 1.90 -6.53 -20.69
C VAL A 169 2.61 -5.29 -20.13
N ILE A 170 1.93 -4.15 -20.01
CA ILE A 170 2.52 -2.93 -19.45
C ILE A 170 3.01 -3.16 -18.02
N PHE A 171 2.22 -3.82 -17.17
CA PHE A 171 2.62 -4.12 -15.80
C PHE A 171 3.85 -5.02 -15.72
N LEU A 172 3.93 -6.06 -16.54
CA LEU A 172 5.11 -6.92 -16.58
C LEU A 172 6.33 -6.22 -17.16
N LEU A 173 6.16 -5.32 -18.14
CA LEU A 173 7.25 -4.48 -18.64
C LEU A 173 7.79 -3.54 -17.56
N LEU A 174 6.93 -2.95 -16.73
CA LEU A 174 7.36 -2.13 -15.60
C LEU A 174 8.17 -2.93 -14.58
N VAL A 175 7.71 -4.13 -14.23
CA VAL A 175 8.45 -5.05 -13.34
C VAL A 175 9.77 -5.47 -13.96
N GLY A 176 9.77 -5.86 -15.24
CA GLY A 176 10.96 -6.26 -15.97
C GLY A 176 11.99 -5.13 -16.08
N ALA A 177 11.55 -3.91 -16.38
CA ALA A 177 12.40 -2.73 -16.43
C ALA A 177 13.02 -2.43 -15.05
N TYR A 178 12.24 -2.56 -13.97
CA TYR A 178 12.77 -2.41 -12.61
C TYR A 178 13.82 -3.48 -12.28
N LEU A 179 13.55 -4.75 -12.58
CA LEU A 179 14.49 -5.85 -12.29
C LEU A 179 15.78 -5.74 -13.11
N LEU A 180 15.67 -5.39 -14.39
CA LEU A 180 16.81 -5.13 -15.26
C LEU A 180 17.62 -3.93 -14.75
N GLY A 181 16.94 -2.83 -14.42
CA GLY A 181 17.58 -1.66 -13.80
C GLY A 181 18.32 -2.05 -12.53
N SER A 182 17.65 -2.71 -11.59
CA SER A 182 18.25 -3.19 -10.34
C SER A 182 19.49 -4.07 -10.59
N TYR A 183 19.42 -4.98 -11.58
CA TYR A 183 20.54 -5.82 -11.98
C TYR A 183 21.74 -5.02 -12.51
N PHE A 184 21.50 -4.04 -13.39
CA PHE A 184 22.56 -3.21 -13.97
C PHE A 184 23.13 -2.17 -12.98
N TYR A 185 22.35 -1.69 -12.01
CA TYR A 185 22.75 -0.69 -11.03
C TYR A 185 23.40 -1.28 -9.76
N HIS A 186 23.74 -2.58 -9.73
CA HIS A 186 24.48 -3.21 -8.64
C HIS A 186 25.90 -2.64 -8.37
N GLN A 187 26.39 -1.68 -9.18
CA GLN A 187 27.59 -0.90 -8.85
C GLN A 187 27.23 0.26 -7.90
N THR A 188 27.28 -0.03 -6.59
CA THR A 188 27.54 0.93 -5.50
C THR A 188 27.08 2.37 -5.71
N LEU A 189 25.83 2.67 -5.37
CA LEU A 189 25.53 3.99 -4.79
C LEU A 189 26.07 4.00 -3.35
N VAL A 190 27.39 4.06 -3.23
CA VAL A 190 28.01 4.65 -2.05
C VAL A 190 27.58 6.11 -2.08
N PHE A 191 26.52 6.42 -1.34
CA PHE A 191 26.20 7.79 -0.97
C PHE A 191 27.27 8.21 0.05
N VAL A 192 28.43 8.59 -0.51
CA VAL A 192 29.60 9.26 0.06
C VAL A 192 29.54 9.51 1.57
N ASP A 193 30.49 8.87 2.27
CA ASP A 193 31.06 9.29 3.55
C ASP A 193 31.15 10.82 3.68
N ARG A 194 30.67 11.39 4.79
CA ARG A 194 31.52 12.02 5.83
C ARG A 194 30.68 12.79 6.85
N HIS A 195 30.96 12.49 8.12
CA HIS A 195 30.73 13.31 9.32
C HIS A 195 29.32 13.88 9.53
N PHE A 196 28.46 13.08 10.19
CA PHE A 196 27.49 13.68 11.10
C PHE A 196 28.26 14.38 12.22
N LEU A 197 28.36 15.70 12.06
CA LEU A 197 28.61 16.70 13.08
C LEU A 197 28.17 16.19 14.47
N SER A 198 29.15 16.12 15.38
CA SER A 198 28.91 16.18 16.82
C SER A 198 28.06 17.42 17.11
N LEU A 199 26.77 17.22 17.35
CA LEU A 199 25.89 18.26 17.86
C LEU A 199 26.29 18.52 19.33
N PRO A 200 26.73 19.74 19.69
CA PRO A 200 26.95 20.11 21.07
C PRO A 200 25.61 20.54 21.64
N PHE A 201 24.79 19.58 22.03
CA PHE A 201 23.57 19.86 22.78
C PHE A 201 23.54 18.94 23.99
N ASP A 202 24.33 19.33 25.00
CA ASP A 202 23.98 19.07 26.39
C ASP A 202 22.67 19.81 26.67
N PHE A 203 21.66 19.08 27.11
CA PHE A 203 20.47 19.66 27.73
C PHE A 203 20.34 19.12 29.17
N PRO A 204 19.86 19.97 30.09
CA PRO A 204 20.05 19.86 31.54
C PRO A 204 19.25 18.75 32.22
#